data_AF-A0A2G9YRX6-F1
#
_entry.id   AF-A0A2G9YRX6-F1
#
_cell.length_a   1.000
_cell.length_b   1.000
_cell.length_c   1.000
_cell.angle_alpha   90.00
_cell.angle_beta   90.00
_cell.angle_gamma   90.00
#
_symmetry.space_group_name_H-M   'P 1'
#
loop_
_entity.id
_entity.type
_entity.pdbx_description
1 polymer ?
#
loop_
_entity_poly.entity_id
_entity_poly.type
_entity_poly.pdbx_seq_one_letter_code
_entity_poly.pdbx_strand_id
1 'polypeptide(L)'
;MPKQGLKKIEEIIQLSKADLHIHSNYSDGAPSVEEILDYVEHYTDLDVIAITDHDTLEGSLKAQTLTKEKNYRFELIVGEEISSQQGHILGLFLKEKIEPGLSAHEVLLQIKKQGGIAIASHPFVRTKWKNPLIIIMNGV
;
A
#
# COMPACT_ATOMS: atom_id res chain seq x y z
N MET A 1 14.21 46.44 17.25
CA MET A 1 13.34 45.28 17.50
C MET A 1 13.95 44.07 16.81
N PRO A 2 14.13 42.91 17.48
CA PRO A 2 14.68 41.73 16.82
C PRO A 2 13.62 41.18 15.86
N LYS A 3 14.01 40.90 14.62
CA LYS A 3 13.14 40.19 13.66
C LYS A 3 12.90 38.79 14.21
N GLN A 4 11.64 38.45 14.48
CA GLN A 4 11.22 37.08 14.75
C GLN A 4 11.72 36.19 13.60
N GLY A 5 12.63 35.26 13.91
CA GLY A 5 13.14 34.30 12.94
C GLY A 5 12.00 33.44 12.42
N LEU A 6 11.94 33.24 11.10
CA LEU A 6 11.03 32.28 10.49
C LEU A 6 11.32 30.90 11.10
N LYS A 7 10.31 30.27 11.72
CA LYS A 7 10.41 28.90 12.21
C LYS A 7 10.71 27.97 11.03
N LYS A 8 11.54 26.95 11.26
CA LYS A 8 11.79 25.92 10.24
C LYS A 8 10.49 25.17 9.95
N ILE A 9 10.28 24.74 8.71
CA ILE A 9 9.08 23.97 8.32
C ILE A 9 8.92 22.71 9.20
N GLU A 10 10.03 22.10 9.59
CA GLU A 10 10.14 20.97 10.51
C GLU A 10 9.56 21.26 11.92
N GLU A 11 9.52 22.53 12.33
CA GLU A 11 8.94 22.98 13.61
C GLU A 11 7.44 23.31 13.50
N ILE A 12 6.88 23.25 12.28
CA ILE A 12 5.49 23.58 11.95
C ILE A 12 4.73 22.32 11.50
N ILE A 13 5.43 21.37 10.86
CA ILE A 13 4.85 20.16 10.28
C ILE A 13 5.55 18.95 10.90
N GLN A 14 4.79 18.13 11.60
CA GLN A 14 5.24 16.79 12.00
C GLN A 14 5.14 15.89 10.77
N LEU A 15 6.29 15.39 10.29
CA LEU A 15 6.35 14.44 9.19
C LEU A 15 6.27 13.02 9.76
N SER A 16 5.46 12.18 9.12
CA SER A 16 5.31 10.76 9.46
C SER A 16 5.98 9.88 8.41
N LYS A 17 6.54 8.75 8.83
CA LYS A 17 7.16 7.76 7.94
C LYS A 17 6.13 6.73 7.49
N ALA A 18 6.09 6.44 6.19
CA ALA A 18 5.13 5.51 5.63
C ALA A 18 5.76 4.52 4.64
N ASP A 19 5.28 3.28 4.68
CA ASP A 19 5.47 2.30 3.60
C ASP A 19 4.09 1.83 3.11
N LEU A 20 3.75 2.20 1.89
CA LEU A 20 2.40 2.03 1.33
C LEU A 20 2.30 0.86 0.35
N HIS A 21 3.37 0.07 0.20
CA HIS A 21 3.44 -0.99 -0.80
C HIS A 21 4.07 -2.25 -0.22
N ILE A 22 3.30 -2.97 0.59
CA ILE A 22 3.75 -4.19 1.29
C ILE A 22 2.89 -5.39 0.88
N HIS A 23 3.54 -6.51 0.54
CA HIS A 23 2.90 -7.77 0.19
C HIS A 23 3.03 -8.79 1.33
N SER A 24 1.98 -9.59 1.50
CA SER A 24 1.91 -10.70 2.45
C SER A 24 1.72 -12.03 1.72
N ASN A 25 1.64 -13.11 2.50
CA ASN A 25 1.36 -14.45 1.98
C ASN A 25 -0.07 -14.65 1.43
N TYR A 26 -0.89 -13.59 1.43
CA TYR A 26 -2.16 -13.57 0.70
C TYR A 26 -1.98 -13.36 -0.80
N SER A 27 -0.80 -12.91 -1.24
CA SER A 27 -0.43 -12.84 -2.65
C SER A 27 0.95 -13.46 -2.91
N ASP A 28 2.01 -12.67 -3.05
CA ASP A 28 3.36 -13.10 -3.41
C ASP A 28 4.43 -12.77 -2.35
N GLY A 29 4.03 -12.17 -1.24
CA GLY A 29 4.88 -11.99 -0.07
C GLY A 29 5.16 -13.32 0.65
N ALA A 30 6.36 -13.48 1.19
CA ALA A 30 6.69 -14.62 2.05
C ALA A 30 6.06 -14.56 3.46
N PRO A 31 6.06 -13.41 4.19
CA PRO A 31 5.58 -13.35 5.56
C PRO A 31 4.05 -13.32 5.66
N SER A 32 3.53 -13.84 6.76
CA SER A 32 2.13 -13.64 7.15
C SER A 32 1.85 -12.19 7.55
N VAL A 33 0.57 -11.82 7.53
CA VAL A 33 0.12 -10.49 7.99
C VAL A 33 0.60 -10.20 9.41
N GLU A 34 0.47 -11.16 10.34
CA GLU A 34 0.91 -11.02 11.72
C GLU A 34 2.41 -10.75 11.82
N GLU A 35 3.23 -11.50 11.07
CA GLU A 35 4.68 -11.30 11.04
C GLU A 35 5.05 -9.91 10.53
N ILE A 36 4.35 -9.41 9.51
CA ILE A 36 4.55 -8.04 9.02
C ILE A 36 4.21 -7.02 10.11
N LEU A 37 3.03 -7.11 10.73
CA LEU A 37 2.60 -6.16 11.75
C LEU A 37 3.52 -6.15 12.96
N ASP A 38 3.89 -7.33 13.46
CA ASP A 38 4.82 -7.48 14.58
C ASP A 38 6.21 -6.97 14.21
N TYR A 39 6.65 -7.13 12.96
CA TYR A 39 7.91 -6.58 12.50
C TYR A 39 7.90 -5.04 12.50
N VAL A 40 6.84 -4.44 11.96
CA VAL A 40 6.69 -2.98 11.90
C VAL A 40 6.66 -2.38 13.31
N GLU A 41 5.92 -3.00 14.24
CA GLU A 41 5.82 -2.56 15.64
C GLU A 41 7.19 -2.48 16.32
N HIS A 42 7.98 -3.55 16.22
CA HIS A 42 9.16 -3.74 17.06
C HIS A 42 10.49 -3.34 16.40
N TYR A 43 10.57 -3.33 15.07
CA TYR A 43 11.85 -3.21 14.35
C TYR A 43 11.90 -2.07 13.34
N THR A 44 10.86 -1.24 13.26
CA THR A 44 10.83 -0.07 12.37
C THR A 44 10.42 1.18 13.13
N ASP A 45 10.51 2.33 12.46
CA ASP A 45 9.94 3.61 12.91
C ASP A 45 8.86 4.13 11.95
N LEU A 46 8.19 3.22 11.23
CA LEU A 46 7.04 3.56 10.40
C LEU A 46 5.86 3.95 11.29
N ASP A 47 5.18 5.03 10.93
CA ASP A 47 3.96 5.53 11.58
C ASP A 47 2.70 5.08 10.82
N VAL A 48 2.85 4.80 9.52
CA VAL A 48 1.76 4.40 8.63
C VAL A 48 2.23 3.27 7.73
N ILE A 49 1.41 2.24 7.57
CA ILE A 49 1.64 1.20 6.57
C ILE A 49 0.39 0.92 5.75
N ALA A 50 0.57 0.33 4.56
CA ALA A 50 -0.51 -0.31 3.82
C ALA A 50 -0.10 -1.72 3.39
N ILE A 51 -0.96 -2.70 3.65
CA ILE A 51 -0.85 -4.02 3.04
C ILE A 51 -1.61 -3.95 1.72
N THR A 52 -0.92 -4.21 0.61
CA THR A 52 -1.41 -4.03 -0.76
C THR A 52 -1.11 -5.28 -1.59
N ASP A 53 -1.58 -6.43 -1.11
CA ASP A 53 -1.47 -7.71 -1.80
C ASP A 53 -2.02 -7.63 -3.24
N HIS A 54 -1.45 -8.43 -4.15
CA HIS A 54 -1.90 -8.49 -5.54
C HIS A 54 -3.34 -9.01 -5.67
N ASP A 55 -4.19 -8.20 -6.31
CA ASP A 55 -5.55 -8.56 -6.73
C ASP A 55 -6.44 -9.15 -5.62
N THR A 56 -6.16 -8.79 -4.37
CA THR A 56 -6.95 -9.20 -3.20
C THR A 56 -6.87 -8.18 -2.07
N LEU A 57 -7.99 -7.99 -1.36
CA LEU A 57 -8.04 -7.21 -0.13
C LEU A 57 -7.93 -8.05 1.14
N GLU A 58 -7.89 -9.38 1.03
CA GLU A 58 -8.02 -10.27 2.19
C GLU A 58 -6.92 -10.04 3.24
N GLY A 59 -5.66 -9.93 2.82
CA GLY A 59 -4.53 -9.65 3.71
C GLY A 59 -4.67 -8.29 4.40
N SER A 60 -5.11 -7.28 3.66
CA SER A 60 -5.33 -5.91 4.16
C SER A 60 -6.48 -5.82 5.16
N LEU A 61 -7.59 -6.53 4.92
CA LEU A 61 -8.73 -6.60 5.84
C LEU A 61 -8.41 -7.39 7.11
N LYS A 62 -7.63 -8.47 6.97
CA LYS A 62 -7.07 -9.19 8.12
C LYS A 62 -6.19 -8.29 8.96
N ALA A 63 -5.28 -7.55 8.32
CA ALA A 63 -4.40 -6.59 9.00
C ALA A 63 -5.22 -5.53 9.76
N GLN A 64 -6.31 -5.03 9.17
CA GLN A 64 -7.17 -4.03 9.81
C GLN A 64 -7.83 -4.58 11.08
N THR A 65 -8.30 -5.82 11.03
CA THR A 65 -8.88 -6.49 12.20
C THR A 65 -7.85 -6.62 13.31
N LEU A 66 -6.67 -7.18 12.99
CA LEU A 66 -5.59 -7.39 13.96
C LEU A 66 -5.08 -6.07 14.58
N THR A 67 -5.00 -5.00 13.78
CA THR A 67 -4.54 -3.70 14.26
C THR A 67 -5.50 -3.10 15.29
N LYS A 68 -6.81 -3.27 15.09
CA LYS A 68 -7.84 -2.86 16.06
C LYS A 68 -7.81 -3.71 17.33
N GLU A 69 -7.54 -5.00 17.22
CA GLU A 69 -7.52 -5.94 18.35
C GLU A 69 -6.27 -5.80 19.23
N LYS A 70 -5.10 -5.63 18.61
CA LYS A 70 -3.80 -5.62 19.31
C LYS A 70 -3.27 -4.22 19.64
N ASN A 71 -3.90 -3.17 19.11
CA ASN A 71 -3.54 -1.78 19.38
C ASN A 71 -2.05 -1.46 19.08
N TYR A 72 -1.60 -1.81 17.87
CA TYR A 72 -0.26 -1.46 17.37
C TYR A 72 -0.06 0.07 17.33
N ARG A 73 1.20 0.52 17.41
CA ARG A 73 1.56 1.95 17.52
C ARG A 73 1.38 2.76 16.23
N PHE A 74 1.21 2.09 15.10
CA PHE A 74 1.14 2.68 13.77
C PHE A 74 -0.27 2.57 13.19
N GLU A 75 -0.57 3.41 12.20
CA GLU A 75 -1.82 3.34 11.45
C GLU A 75 -1.71 2.37 10.27
N LEU A 76 -2.81 1.66 9.99
CA LEU A 76 -2.95 0.81 8.82
C LEU A 76 -3.95 1.42 7.84
N ILE A 77 -3.53 1.54 6.59
CA ILE A 77 -4.39 1.84 5.45
C ILE A 77 -4.75 0.54 4.74
N VAL A 78 -6.04 0.33 4.49
CA VAL A 78 -6.49 -0.77 3.63
C VAL A 78 -6.19 -0.45 2.18
N GLY A 79 -5.54 -1.36 1.47
CA GLY A 79 -5.22 -1.21 0.07
C GLY A 79 -4.99 -2.53 -0.67
N GLU A 80 -4.81 -2.41 -1.97
CA GLU A 80 -4.64 -3.51 -2.93
C GLU A 80 -3.66 -3.05 -4.01
N GLU A 81 -2.83 -3.96 -4.55
CA GLU A 81 -2.13 -3.72 -5.81
C GLU A 81 -2.90 -4.39 -6.96
N ILE A 82 -3.62 -3.58 -7.74
CA ILE A 82 -4.49 -4.05 -8.81
C ILE A 82 -3.67 -4.24 -10.09
N SER A 83 -3.72 -5.45 -10.65
CA SER A 83 -3.17 -5.80 -11.95
C SER A 83 -4.07 -5.32 -13.09
N SER A 84 -3.84 -4.10 -13.59
CA SER A 84 -4.56 -3.56 -14.75
C SER A 84 -3.95 -4.01 -16.08
N GLN A 85 -4.66 -3.77 -17.19
CA GLN A 85 -4.14 -4.05 -18.54
C GLN A 85 -2.89 -3.24 -18.91
N GLN A 86 -2.72 -2.09 -18.27
CA GLN A 86 -1.58 -1.20 -18.43
C GLN A 86 -0.74 -1.23 -17.15
N GLY A 87 -0.56 -2.41 -16.53
CA GLY A 87 0.28 -2.63 -15.35
C GLY A 87 -0.36 -2.32 -14.01
N HIS A 88 0.45 -2.18 -12.97
CA HIS A 88 -0.03 -2.24 -11.58
C HIS A 88 -0.37 -0.88 -10.96
N ILE A 89 -1.47 -0.83 -10.22
CA ILE A 89 -1.94 0.40 -9.57
C ILE A 89 -2.24 0.07 -8.10
N LEU A 90 -1.62 0.79 -7.16
CA LEU A 90 -2.07 0.74 -5.77
C LEU A 90 -3.38 1.49 -5.64
N GLY A 91 -4.38 0.84 -5.07
CA GLY A 91 -5.57 1.49 -4.53
C GLY A 91 -5.47 1.53 -3.02
N LEU A 92 -5.47 2.73 -2.44
CA LEU A 92 -5.48 2.96 -0.99
C LEU A 92 -6.85 3.45 -0.52
N PHE A 93 -7.15 3.18 0.75
CA PHE A 93 -8.44 3.46 1.40
C PHE A 93 -9.62 2.75 0.73
N LEU A 94 -9.38 1.53 0.23
CA LEU A 94 -10.41 0.71 -0.38
C LEU A 94 -11.34 0.10 0.67
N LYS A 95 -12.57 -0.14 0.27
CA LYS A 95 -13.64 -0.79 1.04
C LYS A 95 -14.05 -2.11 0.42
N GLU A 96 -13.92 -2.23 -0.90
CA GLU A 96 -14.23 -3.41 -1.69
C GLU A 96 -13.13 -3.64 -2.71
N LYS A 97 -12.91 -4.92 -3.05
CA LYS A 97 -11.91 -5.36 -4.01
C LYS A 97 -12.23 -4.78 -5.39
N ILE A 98 -11.20 -4.45 -6.16
CA ILE A 98 -11.34 -4.07 -7.57
C ILE A 98 -10.92 -5.26 -8.43
N GLU A 99 -11.73 -5.61 -9.43
CA GLU A 99 -11.42 -6.75 -10.28
C GLU A 99 -10.17 -6.49 -11.15
N PRO A 100 -9.26 -7.48 -11.28
CA PRO A 100 -8.09 -7.38 -12.14
C PRO A 100 -8.44 -7.41 -13.62
N GLY A 101 -7.50 -7.01 -14.48
CA GLY A 101 -7.63 -7.08 -15.94
C GLY A 101 -8.51 -5.98 -16.55
N LEU A 102 -9.00 -5.05 -15.73
CA LEU A 102 -9.60 -3.79 -16.18
C LEU A 102 -8.55 -2.87 -16.78
N SER A 103 -8.98 -1.91 -17.59
CA SER A 103 -8.08 -0.83 -18.02
C SER A 103 -7.69 0.03 -16.81
N ALA A 104 -6.48 0.62 -16.84
CA ALA A 104 -6.03 1.56 -15.83
C ALA A 104 -7.06 2.69 -15.60
N HIS A 105 -7.72 3.16 -16.67
CA HIS A 105 -8.78 4.17 -16.54
C HIS A 105 -9.97 3.67 -15.70
N GLU A 106 -10.42 2.44 -15.93
CA GLU A 106 -11.51 1.84 -15.14
C GLU A 106 -11.11 1.60 -13.70
N VAL A 107 -9.87 1.13 -13.45
CA VAL A 107 -9.32 0.97 -12.09
C VAL A 107 -9.33 2.31 -11.36
N LEU A 108 -8.83 3.39 -11.97
CA LEU A 108 -8.85 4.74 -11.39
C LEU A 108 -10.28 5.21 -11.07
N LEU A 109 -11.25 4.92 -11.94
CA LEU A 109 -12.65 5.24 -11.69
C LEU A 109 -13.22 4.46 -10.51
N GLN A 110 -12.87 3.18 -10.35
CA GLN A 110 -13.31 2.38 -9.21
C GLN A 110 -12.68 2.85 -7.90
N ILE A 111 -11.37 3.09 -7.87
CA ILE A 111 -10.69 3.67 -6.69
C ILE A 111 -11.36 4.99 -6.30
N LYS A 112 -11.59 5.88 -7.26
CA LYS A 112 -12.24 7.17 -7.02
C LYS A 112 -13.66 7.03 -6.49
N LYS A 113 -14.46 6.08 -6.99
CA LYS A 113 -15.83 5.82 -6.49
C LYS A 113 -15.84 5.45 -5.02
N GLN A 114 -14.81 4.76 -4.55
CA GLN A 114 -14.67 4.39 -3.13
C GLN A 114 -14.15 5.54 -2.26
N GLY A 115 -13.69 6.64 -2.87
CA GLY A 115 -13.01 7.76 -2.20
C GLY A 115 -11.52 7.49 -1.96
N GLY A 116 -10.96 6.50 -2.62
CA GLY A 116 -9.58 6.06 -2.45
C GLY A 116 -8.56 6.91 -3.20
N ILE A 117 -7.29 6.61 -2.96
CA ILE A 117 -6.14 7.21 -3.63
C ILE A 117 -5.52 6.16 -4.55
N ALA A 118 -5.19 6.57 -5.77
CA ALA A 118 -4.49 5.72 -6.73
C ALA A 118 -3.02 6.14 -6.85
N ILE A 119 -2.12 5.16 -6.89
CA ILE A 119 -0.68 5.36 -7.10
C ILE A 119 -0.24 4.44 -8.25
N ALA A 120 0.48 4.98 -9.23
CA ALA A 120 1.08 4.15 -10.27
C ALA A 120 2.25 3.37 -9.66
N SER A 121 2.11 2.05 -9.56
CA SER A 121 3.14 1.18 -8.99
C SER A 121 4.28 1.02 -9.99
N HIS A 122 5.51 1.25 -9.51
CA HIS A 122 6.75 0.98 -10.25
C HIS A 122 6.67 1.20 -11.79
N PRO A 123 6.23 2.38 -12.27
CA PRO A 123 5.76 2.63 -13.66
C PRO A 123 6.86 2.61 -14.74
N PHE A 124 8.09 2.29 -14.34
CA PHE A 124 9.23 2.18 -15.26
C PHE A 124 9.90 0.80 -15.19
N VAL A 125 9.36 -0.12 -14.39
CA VAL A 125 9.88 -1.48 -14.27
C VAL A 125 9.34 -2.33 -15.42
N ARG A 126 10.25 -2.69 -16.34
CA ARG A 126 10.02 -3.70 -17.38
C ARG A 126 10.80 -4.97 -17.05
N THR A 127 10.20 -5.89 -16.31
CA THR A 127 10.76 -7.23 -16.05
C THR A 127 10.51 -8.12 -17.27
N LYS A 128 11.43 -8.11 -18.24
CA LYS A 128 11.47 -9.11 -19.31
C LYS A 128 12.11 -10.41 -18.81
N TRP A 129 11.41 -11.24 -18.05
CA TRP A 129 11.88 -12.61 -17.78
C TRP A 129 10.74 -13.63 -17.88
N LYS A 130 10.87 -14.54 -18.86
CA LYS A 130 9.98 -15.69 -19.07
C LYS A 130 10.27 -16.74 -17.98
N ASN A 131 9.57 -16.71 -16.86
CA ASN A 131 9.55 -17.83 -15.92
C ASN A 131 8.10 -18.29 -15.71
N PRO A 132 7.71 -19.51 -16.11
CA PRO A 132 6.32 -20.00 -16.03
C PRO A 132 5.84 -20.32 -14.61
N LEU A 133 6.62 -20.03 -13.57
CA LEU A 133 6.33 -20.37 -12.17
C LEU A 133 6.21 -19.14 -11.24
N ILE A 134 6.25 -17.91 -11.76
CA ILE A 134 6.15 -16.68 -10.97
C ILE A 134 5.07 -15.78 -11.60
N ILE A 135 4.13 -15.31 -10.77
CA ILE A 135 3.11 -14.33 -11.17
C ILE A 135 3.85 -13.05 -11.59
N ILE A 136 3.69 -12.65 -12.85
CA ILE A 136 4.51 -11.64 -13.52
C ILE A 136 4.08 -10.25 -13.02
N MET A 137 5.02 -9.47 -12.45
CA MET A 137 4.84 -8.04 -12.21
C MET A 137 5.01 -7.28 -13.52
N ASN A 138 3.90 -6.93 -14.20
CA ASN A 138 3.98 -6.01 -15.34
C ASN A 138 3.85 -4.59 -14.79
N GLY A 139 4.95 -3.83 -14.81
CA GLY A 139 4.90 -2.39 -14.51
C GLY A 139 3.92 -1.65 -15.43
N VAL A 140 3.48 -0.48 -15.00
CA VAL A 140 2.56 0.39 -15.76
C VAL A 140 3.13 0.86 -17.10
#